data_AF-V4CMJ3-F1
#
_entry.id   AF-V4CMJ3-F1
#
_cell.length_a   1.000
_cell.length_b   1.000
_cell.length_c   1.000
_cell.angle_alpha   90.00
_cell.angle_beta   90.00
_cell.angle_gamma   90.00
#
_symmetry.space_group_name_H-M   'P 1'
#
loop_
_entity.id
_entity.type
_entity.pdbx_description
1 polymer ?
#
loop_
_entity_poly.entity_id
_entity_poly.type
_entity_poly.pdbx_seq_one_letter_code
_entity_poly.pdbx_strand_id
1 'polypeptide(L)'
;MDTNAVKVHFRVIRFIQEAGLKLRLTSLPIATAAVIYHKFFRENKITDFDPYLVGTTALYMAGKIEEEVVKLRDVVNICHRTLHKNKPPLDIGETFWSLRESVASSELLILRSLRFKVVFSQPHKFVLHYLKFLKDWFDPHDWDTIPISKTSWAFLRDCYHGDMCLNYKAEHIAIGVIYFALLSHGMEVPYHNEADMKWWQENPNQPPKMVLSDDLTLPTVQNIISDLMTLYEMEILVQS
;
A
#
# COMPACT_ATOMS: atom_id res chain seq x y z
N MET A 1 10.71 15.89 -9.54
CA MET A 1 11.17 14.48 -9.64
C MET A 1 11.32 14.13 -11.10
N ASP A 2 12.34 13.37 -11.47
CA ASP A 2 12.50 12.85 -12.83
C ASP A 2 11.31 11.95 -13.18
N THR A 3 10.52 12.32 -14.20
CA THR A 3 9.33 11.58 -14.65
C THR A 3 9.65 10.12 -14.94
N ASN A 4 10.88 9.81 -15.35
CA ASN A 4 11.30 8.45 -15.60
C ASN A 4 11.44 7.63 -14.30
N ALA A 5 11.98 8.24 -13.24
CA ALA A 5 12.11 7.58 -11.93
C ALA A 5 10.75 7.21 -11.33
N VAL A 6 9.75 8.10 -11.44
CA VAL A 6 8.39 7.84 -10.97
C VAL A 6 7.77 6.64 -11.70
N LYS A 7 7.94 6.56 -13.03
CA LYS A 7 7.49 5.40 -13.83
C LYS A 7 8.17 4.10 -13.39
N VAL A 8 9.46 4.14 -13.05
CA VAL A 8 10.19 2.96 -12.56
C VAL A 8 9.64 2.53 -11.20
N HIS A 9 9.47 3.44 -10.24
CA HIS A 9 8.88 3.13 -8.93
C HIS A 9 7.50 2.49 -9.08
N PHE A 10 6.62 3.06 -9.92
CA PHE A 10 5.30 2.52 -10.20
C PHE A 10 5.36 1.06 -10.71
N ARG A 11 6.23 0.80 -11.69
CA ARG A 11 6.44 -0.55 -12.26
C ARG A 11 6.97 -1.54 -11.23
N VAL A 12 7.89 -1.11 -10.36
CA VAL A 12 8.47 -1.97 -9.33
C VAL A 12 7.45 -2.28 -8.24
N ILE A 13 6.63 -1.32 -7.80
CA ILE A 13 5.53 -1.62 -6.87
C ILE A 13 4.55 -2.62 -7.47
N ARG A 14 4.17 -2.44 -8.74
CA ARG A 14 3.32 -3.41 -9.45
C ARG A 14 3.96 -4.81 -9.47
N PHE A 15 5.26 -4.87 -9.69
CA PHE A 15 6.03 -6.12 -9.58
C PHE A 15 5.98 -6.72 -8.18
N ILE A 16 6.18 -5.92 -7.12
CA ILE A 16 6.11 -6.37 -5.71
C ILE A 16 4.72 -6.95 -5.40
N GLN A 17 3.66 -6.26 -5.83
CA GLN A 17 2.28 -6.73 -5.65
C GLN A 17 2.03 -8.04 -6.43
N GLU A 18 2.42 -8.12 -7.70
CA GLU A 18 2.24 -9.32 -8.52
C GLU A 18 3.03 -10.52 -7.94
N ALA A 19 4.28 -10.30 -7.54
CA ALA A 19 5.12 -11.33 -6.93
C ALA A 19 4.57 -11.77 -5.56
N GLY A 20 4.13 -10.83 -4.72
CA GLY A 20 3.54 -11.11 -3.42
C GLY A 20 2.27 -11.96 -3.51
N LEU A 21 1.39 -11.66 -4.47
CA LEU A 21 0.21 -12.47 -4.75
C LEU A 21 0.57 -13.89 -5.21
N LYS A 22 1.58 -14.04 -6.07
CA LYS A 22 2.07 -15.36 -6.51
C LYS A 22 2.74 -16.15 -5.38
N LEU A 23 3.35 -15.47 -4.43
CA LEU A 23 3.87 -16.04 -3.17
C LEU A 23 2.76 -16.39 -2.17
N ARG A 24 1.49 -16.06 -2.48
CA ARG A 24 0.32 -16.24 -1.60
C ARG A 24 0.42 -15.49 -0.28
N LEU A 25 1.11 -14.35 -0.27
CA LEU A 25 1.17 -13.47 0.89
C LEU A 25 -0.16 -12.75 1.09
N THR A 26 -0.48 -12.44 2.36
CA THR A 26 -1.60 -11.55 2.64
C THR A 26 -1.28 -10.10 2.22
N SER A 27 -2.26 -9.20 2.32
CA SER A 27 -2.06 -7.79 1.95
C SER A 27 -1.01 -7.08 2.80
N LEU A 28 -0.82 -7.52 4.05
CA LEU A 28 0.02 -6.82 5.02
C LEU A 28 1.53 -6.94 4.68
N PRO A 29 2.12 -8.12 4.42
CA PRO A 29 3.49 -8.21 3.91
C PRO A 29 3.71 -7.46 2.60
N ILE A 30 2.74 -7.49 1.68
CA ILE A 30 2.86 -6.80 0.39
C ILE A 30 2.95 -5.28 0.60
N ALA A 31 2.09 -4.75 1.48
CA ALA A 31 2.10 -3.35 1.87
C ALA A 31 3.39 -2.95 2.58
N THR A 32 3.86 -3.77 3.51
CA THR A 32 5.13 -3.55 4.23
C THR A 32 6.31 -3.56 3.26
N ALA A 33 6.32 -4.44 2.25
CA ALA A 33 7.34 -4.43 1.20
C ALA A 33 7.33 -3.14 0.38
N ALA A 34 6.15 -2.63 0.01
CA ALA A 34 6.02 -1.35 -0.69
C ALA A 34 6.53 -0.16 0.15
N VAL A 35 6.20 -0.13 1.45
CA VAL A 35 6.69 0.91 2.38
C VAL A 35 8.21 0.85 2.53
N ILE A 36 8.79 -0.35 2.68
CA ILE A 36 10.25 -0.54 2.74
C ILE A 36 10.92 0.00 1.47
N TYR A 37 10.37 -0.35 0.30
CA TYR A 37 10.88 0.10 -0.99
C TYR A 37 10.86 1.63 -1.13
N HIS A 38 9.72 2.27 -0.85
CA HIS A 38 9.59 3.72 -0.94
C HIS A 38 10.50 4.44 0.07
N LYS A 39 10.58 3.95 1.32
CA LYS A 39 11.49 4.52 2.32
C LYS A 39 12.95 4.41 1.91
N PHE A 40 13.34 3.28 1.31
CA PHE A 40 14.70 3.10 0.82
C PHE A 40 15.04 4.13 -0.27
N PHE A 41 14.18 4.29 -1.29
CA PHE A 41 14.43 5.23 -2.38
C PHE A 41 14.15 6.70 -2.04
N ARG A 42 13.58 7.00 -0.86
CA ARG A 42 13.56 8.35 -0.32
C ARG A 42 14.94 8.82 0.16
N GLU A 43 15.78 7.89 0.62
CA GLU A 43 17.12 8.18 1.14
C GLU A 43 18.24 7.86 0.14
N ASN A 44 17.93 7.12 -0.93
CA ASN A 44 18.90 6.61 -1.90
C ASN A 44 18.48 6.93 -3.34
N LYS A 45 19.46 7.15 -4.23
CA LYS A 45 19.18 7.39 -5.64
C LYS A 45 18.86 6.09 -6.37
N ILE A 46 17.92 6.16 -7.30
CA ILE A 46 17.52 5.03 -8.14
C ILE A 46 18.65 4.53 -9.07
N THR A 47 19.62 5.40 -9.39
CA THR A 47 20.77 5.07 -10.26
C THR A 47 21.79 4.15 -9.62
N ASP A 48 21.81 4.09 -8.30
CA ASP A 48 22.89 3.45 -7.55
C ASP A 48 22.55 1.99 -7.20
N PHE A 49 21.28 1.59 -7.41
CA PHE A 49 20.74 0.30 -7.01
C PHE A 49 19.81 -0.27 -8.07
N ASP A 50 19.76 -1.59 -8.23
CA ASP A 50 18.73 -2.24 -9.02
C ASP A 50 17.38 -2.19 -8.26
N PRO A 51 16.38 -1.45 -8.76
CA PRO A 51 15.09 -1.31 -8.09
C PRO A 51 14.35 -2.63 -7.92
N TYR A 52 14.50 -3.58 -8.85
CA TYR A 52 13.82 -4.87 -8.76
C TYR A 52 14.48 -5.79 -7.74
N LEU A 53 15.80 -5.72 -7.57
CA LEU A 53 16.50 -6.38 -6.48
C LEU A 53 16.08 -5.82 -5.12
N VAL A 54 15.99 -4.49 -4.99
CA VAL A 54 15.48 -3.85 -3.77
C VAL A 54 14.04 -4.28 -3.49
N GLY A 55 13.16 -4.28 -4.50
CA GLY A 55 11.78 -4.74 -4.34
C GLY A 55 11.66 -6.21 -3.95
N THR A 56 12.49 -7.08 -4.55
CA THR A 56 12.57 -8.51 -4.19
C THR A 56 13.02 -8.71 -2.74
N THR A 57 14.03 -7.94 -2.32
CA THR A 57 14.57 -7.99 -0.96
C THR A 57 13.56 -7.44 0.04
N ALA A 58 12.88 -6.34 -0.28
CA ALA A 58 11.82 -5.77 0.53
C ALA A 58 10.68 -6.77 0.77
N LEU A 59 10.30 -7.55 -0.25
CA LEU A 59 9.28 -8.60 -0.13
C LEU A 59 9.71 -9.75 0.78
N TYR A 60 10.97 -10.18 0.66
CA TYR A 60 11.54 -11.18 1.57
C TYR A 60 11.61 -10.68 3.02
N MET A 61 12.02 -9.43 3.23
CA MET A 61 12.05 -8.81 4.55
C MET A 61 10.65 -8.67 5.16
N ALA A 62 9.67 -8.24 4.36
CA ALA A 62 8.31 -8.03 4.82
C ALA A 62 7.65 -9.33 5.31
N GLY A 63 7.90 -10.47 4.65
CA GLY A 63 7.46 -11.77 5.14
C GLY A 63 7.97 -12.06 6.57
N LYS A 64 9.23 -11.74 6.85
CA LYS A 64 9.81 -11.90 8.20
C LYS A 64 9.23 -10.92 9.22
N ILE A 65 9.03 -9.67 8.83
CA ILE A 65 8.51 -8.61 9.71
C ILE A 65 7.07 -8.89 10.13
N GLU A 66 6.25 -9.37 9.20
CA GLU A 66 4.83 -9.69 9.42
C GLU A 66 4.61 -11.16 9.83
N GLU A 67 5.68 -11.87 10.18
CA GLU A 67 5.66 -13.27 10.67
C GLU A 67 5.00 -14.27 9.71
N GLU A 68 5.08 -14.03 8.39
CA GLU A 68 4.66 -14.98 7.36
C GLU A 68 5.80 -15.89 6.90
N VAL A 69 5.49 -17.18 6.72
CA VAL A 69 6.49 -18.19 6.34
C VAL A 69 6.84 -18.07 4.86
N VAL A 70 7.91 -17.34 4.56
CA VAL A 70 8.41 -17.14 3.19
C VAL A 70 9.84 -17.65 3.05
N LYS A 71 10.05 -18.62 2.15
CA LYS A 71 11.39 -19.15 1.86
C LYS A 71 12.09 -18.29 0.82
N LEU A 72 13.34 -17.92 1.09
CA LEU A 72 14.17 -17.12 0.16
C LEU A 72 14.24 -17.72 -1.25
N ARG A 73 14.33 -19.05 -1.37
CA ARG A 73 14.30 -19.75 -2.66
C ARG A 73 13.02 -19.44 -3.45
N ASP A 74 11.88 -19.47 -2.78
CA ASP A 74 10.59 -19.29 -3.43
C ASP A 74 10.40 -17.82 -3.85
N VAL A 75 10.90 -16.87 -3.04
CA VAL A 75 10.98 -15.44 -3.40
C VAL A 75 11.82 -15.25 -4.66
N VAL A 76 13.05 -15.74 -4.69
CA VAL A 76 13.96 -15.59 -5.84
C VAL A 76 13.32 -16.16 -7.11
N ASN A 77 12.75 -17.37 -7.03
CA ASN A 77 12.12 -18.03 -8.17
C ASN A 77 10.89 -17.26 -8.68
N ILE A 78 10.01 -16.82 -7.79
CA ILE A 78 8.77 -16.12 -8.18
C ILE A 78 9.07 -14.72 -8.69
N CYS A 79 9.99 -13.99 -8.05
CA CYS A 79 10.44 -12.69 -8.51
C CYS A 79 11.11 -12.79 -9.88
N HIS A 80 12.03 -13.73 -10.09
CA HIS A 80 12.66 -13.96 -11.38
C HIS A 80 11.62 -14.31 -12.47
N ARG A 81 10.68 -15.21 -12.17
CA ARG A 81 9.59 -15.60 -13.09
C ARG A 81 8.64 -14.44 -13.41
N THR A 82 8.42 -13.55 -12.45
CA THR A 82 7.54 -12.38 -12.61
C THR A 82 8.17 -11.33 -13.54
N LEU A 83 9.49 -11.16 -13.49
CA LEU A 83 10.24 -10.32 -14.43
C LEU A 83 10.39 -10.96 -15.82
N HIS A 84 10.53 -12.29 -15.87
CA HIS A 84 10.82 -13.03 -17.09
C HIS A 84 9.67 -13.99 -17.48
N LYS A 85 8.49 -13.42 -17.77
CA LYS A 85 7.26 -14.18 -18.09
C LYS A 85 7.39 -15.11 -19.31
N ASN A 86 8.31 -14.83 -20.23
CA ASN A 86 8.51 -15.63 -21.44
C ASN A 86 9.71 -16.60 -21.38
N LYS A 87 10.50 -16.57 -20.29
CA LYS A 87 11.65 -17.46 -20.12
C LYS A 87 11.25 -18.74 -19.37
N PRO A 88 11.99 -19.85 -19.54
CA PRO A 88 11.81 -21.05 -18.73
C PRO A 88 12.00 -20.74 -17.23
N PRO A 89 11.52 -21.65 -16.34
CA PRO A 89 11.82 -21.58 -14.92
C PRO A 89 13.31 -21.43 -14.66
N LEU A 90 13.66 -20.76 -13.56
CA LEU A 90 15.06 -20.56 -13.20
C LEU A 90 15.68 -21.89 -12.79
N ASP A 91 16.70 -22.32 -13.52
CA ASP A 91 17.47 -23.52 -13.19
C ASP A 91 18.30 -23.29 -11.91
N ILE A 92 18.51 -24.37 -11.15
CA ILE A 92 19.38 -24.35 -9.97
C ILE A 92 20.83 -24.34 -10.45
N GLY A 93 21.30 -23.16 -10.85
CA GLY A 93 22.64 -22.90 -11.35
C GLY A 93 23.25 -21.63 -10.76
N GLU A 94 24.33 -21.17 -11.36
CA GLU A 94 25.09 -20.00 -10.91
C GLU A 94 24.22 -18.74 -10.74
N THR A 95 23.33 -18.48 -11.70
CA THR A 95 22.42 -17.31 -11.65
C THR A 95 21.49 -17.35 -10.43
N PHE A 96 20.96 -18.52 -10.07
CA PHE A 96 20.11 -18.67 -8.90
C PHE A 96 20.88 -18.35 -7.61
N TRP A 97 22.08 -18.90 -7.47
CA TRP A 97 22.92 -18.69 -6.29
C TRP A 97 23.36 -17.23 -6.17
N SER A 98 23.76 -16.61 -7.27
CA SER A 98 24.13 -15.19 -7.32
C SER A 98 22.98 -14.26 -6.93
N LEU A 99 21.76 -14.49 -7.45
CA LEU A 99 20.57 -13.73 -7.06
C LEU A 99 20.24 -13.91 -5.58
N ARG A 100 20.32 -15.15 -5.08
CA ARG A 100 20.08 -15.45 -3.67
C ARG A 100 21.07 -14.72 -2.76
N GLU A 101 22.35 -14.70 -3.12
CA GLU A 101 23.40 -13.98 -2.39
C GLU A 101 23.20 -12.46 -2.45
N SER A 102 22.77 -11.95 -3.60
CA SER A 102 22.44 -10.54 -3.78
C SER A 102 21.28 -10.13 -2.88
N VAL A 103 20.19 -10.90 -2.82
CA VAL A 103 19.07 -10.63 -1.91
C VAL A 103 19.52 -10.67 -0.44
N ALA A 104 20.34 -11.65 -0.05
CA ALA A 104 20.86 -11.74 1.31
C ALA A 104 21.77 -10.55 1.68
N SER A 105 22.60 -10.09 0.74
CA SER A 105 23.50 -8.95 0.94
C SER A 105 22.74 -7.62 0.98
N SER A 106 21.76 -7.45 0.08
CA SER A 106 20.89 -6.28 0.01
C SER A 106 19.99 -6.15 1.25
N GLU A 107 19.67 -7.25 1.94
CA GLU A 107 18.86 -7.20 3.16
C GLU A 107 19.50 -6.29 4.22
N LEU A 108 20.77 -6.55 4.55
CA LEU A 108 21.48 -5.78 5.57
C LEU A 108 21.68 -4.32 5.14
N LEU A 109 21.86 -4.09 3.85
CA LEU A 109 21.94 -2.75 3.28
C LEU A 109 20.64 -1.96 3.49
N ILE A 110 19.50 -2.56 3.14
CA ILE A 110 18.18 -1.93 3.32
C ILE A 110 17.91 -1.66 4.81
N LEU A 111 18.18 -2.63 5.69
CA LEU A 111 18.04 -2.45 7.13
C LEU A 111 18.84 -1.27 7.67
N ARG A 112 20.10 -1.13 7.23
CA ARG A 112 20.96 0.00 7.62
C ARG A 112 20.43 1.33 7.09
N SER A 113 19.99 1.39 5.84
CA SER A 113 19.38 2.59 5.27
C SER A 113 18.12 3.03 6.02
N LEU A 114 17.30 2.07 6.46
CA LEU A 114 16.11 2.31 7.29
C LEU A 114 16.43 2.54 8.77
N ARG A 115 17.71 2.55 9.17
CA ARG A 115 18.16 2.64 10.56
C ARG A 115 17.47 1.62 11.47
N PHE A 116 17.21 0.42 10.94
CA PHE A 116 16.50 -0.69 11.60
C PHE A 116 15.07 -0.35 12.07
N LYS A 117 14.47 0.74 11.58
CA LYS A 117 13.08 1.12 11.87
C LYS A 117 12.13 0.44 10.88
N VAL A 118 11.86 -0.84 11.12
CA VAL A 118 11.04 -1.71 10.25
C VAL A 118 9.62 -1.98 10.76
N VAL A 119 9.21 -1.30 11.83
CA VAL A 119 7.83 -1.34 12.33
C VAL A 119 7.05 -0.22 11.66
N PHE A 120 6.00 -0.57 10.92
CA PHE A 120 5.18 0.38 10.18
C PHE A 120 3.72 0.29 10.62
N SER A 121 3.08 1.44 10.84
CA SER A 121 1.63 1.51 10.98
C SER A 121 1.00 1.39 9.60
N GLN A 122 0.19 0.37 9.38
CA GLN A 122 -0.43 0.08 8.08
C GLN A 122 -1.92 0.48 8.09
N PRO A 123 -2.42 1.21 7.06
CA PRO A 123 -3.81 1.63 6.96
C PRO A 123 -4.84 0.49 7.01
N HIS A 124 -4.43 -0.73 6.63
CA HIS A 124 -5.29 -1.92 6.54
C HIS A 124 -6.13 -2.18 7.80
N LYS A 125 -5.53 -2.03 8.99
CA LYS A 125 -6.24 -2.24 10.27
C LYS A 125 -7.33 -1.18 10.48
N PHE A 126 -7.02 0.06 10.15
CA PHE A 126 -7.95 1.18 10.28
C PHE A 126 -9.10 1.08 9.28
N VAL A 127 -8.83 0.69 8.03
CA VAL A 127 -9.90 0.48 7.02
C VAL A 127 -10.91 -0.56 7.51
N LEU A 128 -10.44 -1.70 8.02
CA LEU A 128 -11.33 -2.74 8.56
C LEU A 128 -12.16 -2.22 9.75
N HIS A 129 -11.52 -1.50 10.66
CA HIS A 129 -12.19 -0.95 11.84
C HIS A 129 -13.27 0.07 11.45
N TYR A 130 -12.93 1.00 10.55
CA TYR A 130 -13.82 2.09 10.14
C TYR A 130 -14.98 1.57 9.29
N LEU A 131 -14.74 0.62 8.37
CA LEU A 131 -15.83 -0.01 7.61
C LEU A 131 -16.80 -0.76 8.51
N LYS A 132 -16.30 -1.44 9.56
CA LYS A 132 -17.16 -2.15 10.51
C LYS A 132 -18.08 -1.18 11.27
N PHE A 133 -17.57 -0.02 11.67
CA PHE A 133 -18.40 1.01 12.31
C PHE A 133 -19.40 1.65 11.35
N LEU A 134 -18.97 1.98 10.13
CA LEU A 134 -19.86 2.56 9.13
C LEU A 134 -21.00 1.62 8.77
N LYS A 135 -20.77 0.30 8.77
CA LYS A 135 -21.81 -0.69 8.52
C LYS A 135 -23.04 -0.50 9.42
N ASP A 136 -22.85 -0.10 10.68
CA ASP A 136 -23.95 0.09 11.63
C ASP A 136 -24.78 1.36 11.37
N TRP A 137 -24.31 2.25 10.48
CA TRP A 137 -24.94 3.54 10.19
C TRP A 137 -25.78 3.54 8.91
N PHE A 138 -25.57 2.56 8.03
CA PHE A 138 -26.30 2.42 6.77
C PHE A 138 -27.38 1.33 6.88
N ASP A 139 -28.39 1.39 6.01
CA ASP A 139 -29.35 0.29 5.90
C ASP A 139 -28.61 -0.99 5.45
N PRO A 140 -28.88 -2.16 6.09
CA PRO A 140 -28.25 -3.42 5.71
C PRO A 140 -28.41 -3.77 4.22
N HIS A 141 -29.54 -3.42 3.60
CA HIS A 141 -29.81 -3.69 2.20
C HIS A 141 -28.89 -2.89 1.27
N ASP A 142 -28.71 -1.60 1.55
CA ASP A 142 -27.86 -0.71 0.75
C ASP A 142 -26.38 -1.07 0.91
N TRP A 143 -25.96 -1.40 2.14
CA TRP A 143 -24.59 -1.76 2.44
C TRP A 143 -24.15 -3.08 1.78
N ASP A 144 -25.02 -4.09 1.74
CA ASP A 144 -24.70 -5.39 1.12
C ASP A 144 -24.77 -5.33 -0.41
N THR A 145 -25.54 -4.41 -0.97
CA THR A 145 -25.67 -4.20 -2.42
C THR A 145 -24.43 -3.52 -3.00
N ILE A 146 -23.85 -2.55 -2.29
CA ILE A 146 -22.75 -1.74 -2.79
C ILE A 146 -21.41 -2.27 -2.26
N PRO A 147 -20.43 -2.60 -3.13
CA PRO A 147 -19.19 -3.23 -2.72
C PRO A 147 -18.16 -2.24 -2.11
N ILE A 148 -18.57 -1.34 -1.22
CA ILE A 148 -17.75 -0.26 -0.62
C ILE A 148 -16.47 -0.85 -0.04
N SER A 149 -16.58 -1.92 0.74
CA SER A 149 -15.43 -2.57 1.37
C SER A 149 -14.39 -3.05 0.35
N LYS A 150 -14.85 -3.61 -0.78
CA LYS A 150 -13.96 -4.09 -1.85
C LYS A 150 -13.31 -2.91 -2.58
N THR A 151 -14.09 -1.86 -2.87
CA THR A 151 -13.60 -0.65 -3.51
C THR A 151 -12.57 0.08 -2.64
N SER A 152 -12.84 0.27 -1.34
CA SER A 152 -11.87 0.86 -0.40
C SER A 152 -10.58 0.05 -0.31
N TRP A 153 -10.66 -1.28 -0.36
CA TRP A 153 -9.47 -2.13 -0.35
C TRP A 153 -8.67 -2.05 -1.65
N ALA A 154 -9.34 -1.89 -2.79
CA ALA A 154 -8.69 -1.63 -4.07
C ALA A 154 -7.97 -0.28 -4.05
N PHE A 155 -8.65 0.79 -3.63
CA PHE A 155 -8.04 2.12 -3.48
C PHE A 155 -6.86 2.11 -2.51
N LEU A 156 -6.96 1.40 -1.39
CA LEU A 156 -5.84 1.23 -0.46
C LEU A 156 -4.64 0.55 -1.12
N ARG A 157 -4.87 -0.52 -1.89
CA ARG A 157 -3.79 -1.18 -2.64
C ARG A 157 -3.12 -0.20 -3.60
N ASP A 158 -3.92 0.62 -4.26
CA ASP A 158 -3.45 1.56 -5.28
C ASP A 158 -2.63 2.70 -4.69
N CYS A 159 -2.94 3.15 -3.46
CA CYS A 159 -2.13 4.13 -2.72
C CYS A 159 -0.66 3.73 -2.59
N TYR A 160 -0.33 2.43 -2.59
CA TYR A 160 1.06 1.97 -2.48
C TYR A 160 1.87 2.14 -3.77
N HIS A 161 1.23 2.38 -4.93
CA HIS A 161 1.95 2.73 -6.15
C HIS A 161 2.64 4.09 -6.04
N GLY A 162 2.05 5.01 -5.28
CA GLY A 162 2.65 6.29 -4.91
C GLY A 162 3.38 6.23 -3.57
N ASP A 163 3.99 7.35 -3.19
CA ASP A 163 4.65 7.53 -1.88
C ASP A 163 3.69 8.06 -0.80
N MET A 164 2.37 7.96 -1.02
CA MET A 164 1.31 8.40 -0.10
C MET A 164 1.49 7.81 1.30
N CYS A 165 1.93 6.54 1.37
CA CYS A 165 2.24 5.84 2.62
C CYS A 165 3.36 6.47 3.46
N LEU A 166 4.13 7.40 2.88
CA LEU A 166 5.19 8.15 3.56
C LEU A 166 4.80 9.60 3.88
N ASN A 167 3.77 10.13 3.21
CA ASN A 167 3.36 11.52 3.30
C ASN A 167 2.17 11.70 4.25
N TYR A 168 1.33 10.67 4.40
CA TYR A 168 0.14 10.69 5.22
C TYR A 168 0.20 9.63 6.32
N LYS A 169 -0.50 9.90 7.43
CA LYS A 169 -0.68 8.92 8.50
C LYS A 169 -1.59 7.78 8.03
N ALA A 170 -1.42 6.61 8.63
CA ALA A 170 -2.17 5.42 8.26
C ALA A 170 -3.68 5.59 8.49
N GLU A 171 -4.08 6.29 9.54
CA GLU A 171 -5.47 6.63 9.85
C GLU A 171 -6.09 7.51 8.76
N HIS A 172 -5.33 8.50 8.29
CA HIS A 172 -5.79 9.47 7.30
C HIS A 172 -5.99 8.83 5.93
N ILE A 173 -5.05 7.97 5.51
CA ILE A 173 -5.20 7.19 4.26
C ILE A 173 -6.45 6.31 4.33
N ALA A 174 -6.67 5.64 5.46
CA ALA A 174 -7.85 4.78 5.64
C ALA A 174 -9.16 5.55 5.49
N ILE A 175 -9.27 6.75 6.08
CA ILE A 175 -10.46 7.60 5.94
C ILE A 175 -10.58 8.09 4.49
N GLY A 176 -9.48 8.52 3.87
CA GLY A 176 -9.46 9.01 2.49
C GLY A 176 -9.96 7.97 1.48
N VAL A 177 -9.49 6.72 1.57
CA VAL A 177 -9.91 5.65 0.64
C VAL A 177 -11.35 5.19 0.87
N ILE A 178 -11.84 5.24 2.11
CA ILE A 178 -13.25 4.94 2.41
C ILE A 178 -14.14 6.06 1.88
N TYR A 179 -13.77 7.32 2.15
CA TYR A 179 -14.51 8.47 1.68
C TYR A 179 -14.54 8.51 0.14
N PHE A 180 -13.42 8.22 -0.52
CA PHE A 180 -13.38 8.12 -1.98
C PHE A 180 -14.25 6.98 -2.51
N ALA A 181 -14.27 5.82 -1.84
CA ALA A 181 -15.15 4.71 -2.20
C ALA A 181 -16.63 5.12 -2.11
N LEU A 182 -17.03 5.79 -1.03
CA LEU A 182 -18.39 6.30 -0.87
C LEU A 182 -18.77 7.29 -1.97
N LEU A 183 -17.90 8.26 -2.26
CA LEU A 183 -18.10 9.22 -3.35
C LEU A 183 -18.21 8.55 -4.71
N SER A 184 -17.39 7.53 -4.98
CA SER A 184 -17.39 6.81 -6.26
C SER A 184 -18.70 6.04 -6.53
N HIS A 185 -19.40 5.64 -5.47
CA HIS A 185 -20.70 4.98 -5.53
C HIS A 185 -21.89 5.93 -5.35
N GLY A 186 -21.65 7.25 -5.26
CA GLY A 186 -22.71 8.25 -5.05
C GLY A 186 -23.37 8.17 -3.66
N MET A 187 -22.68 7.59 -2.68
CA MET A 187 -23.17 7.42 -1.31
C MET A 187 -22.71 8.56 -0.43
N GLU A 188 -23.64 9.24 0.21
CA GLU A 188 -23.36 10.15 1.31
C GLU A 188 -23.51 9.40 2.64
N VAL A 189 -22.64 9.71 3.61
CA VAL A 189 -22.80 9.16 4.96
C VAL A 189 -24.07 9.76 5.58
N PRO A 190 -24.99 8.94 6.10
CA PRO A 190 -26.17 9.44 6.81
C PRO A 190 -25.79 10.46 7.88
N TYR A 191 -26.58 11.52 8.05
CA TYR A 191 -26.34 12.65 8.97
C TYR A 191 -25.20 13.62 8.60
N HIS A 192 -24.58 13.49 7.42
CA HIS A 192 -23.52 14.40 6.98
C HIS A 192 -23.95 15.87 6.77
N ASN A 193 -25.24 16.08 6.47
CA ASN A 193 -25.82 17.40 6.20
C ASN A 193 -26.52 18.00 7.44
N GLU A 194 -26.84 17.19 8.44
CA GLU A 194 -27.49 17.61 9.69
C GLU A 194 -26.50 17.78 10.86
N ALA A 195 -25.29 17.23 10.73
CA ALA A 195 -24.24 17.38 11.72
C ALA A 195 -23.41 18.66 11.46
N ASP A 196 -23.22 19.47 12.51
CA ASP A 196 -22.30 20.62 12.50
C ASP A 196 -20.84 20.23 12.19
N MET A 197 -20.51 18.93 12.26
CA MET A 197 -19.17 18.36 12.03
C MET A 197 -19.22 17.09 11.19
N LYS A 198 -18.15 16.83 10.42
CA LYS A 198 -18.04 15.68 9.51
C LYS A 198 -17.85 14.37 10.28
N TRP A 199 -18.27 13.24 9.70
CA TRP A 199 -18.32 11.91 10.36
C TRP A 199 -16.97 11.37 10.87
N TRP A 200 -15.86 12.00 10.50
CA TRP A 200 -14.50 11.65 10.91
C TRP A 200 -13.91 12.56 12.00
N GLN A 201 -14.65 13.56 12.54
CA GLN A 201 -14.17 14.53 13.53
C GLN A 201 -14.91 14.43 14.90
N GLU A 202 -14.28 14.91 15.99
CA GLU A 202 -14.80 14.86 17.38
C GLU A 202 -15.92 15.88 17.66
N ASN A 203 -16.95 15.52 18.46
CA ASN A 203 -17.95 16.47 18.99
C ASN A 203 -17.67 16.79 20.48
N PRO A 204 -17.36 18.06 20.85
CA PRO A 204 -17.07 18.44 22.23
C PRO A 204 -18.30 18.54 23.16
N ASN A 205 -19.54 18.51 22.63
CA ASN A 205 -20.77 18.77 23.40
C ASN A 205 -21.73 17.57 23.53
N GLN A 206 -21.34 16.39 23.07
CA GLN A 206 -22.05 15.12 23.25
C GLN A 206 -21.09 14.06 23.80
N PRO A 207 -21.57 13.03 24.53
CA PRO A 207 -20.70 11.89 24.85
C PRO A 207 -20.12 11.34 23.54
N PRO A 208 -18.80 11.09 23.47
CA PRO A 208 -18.11 10.86 22.21
C PRO A 208 -18.66 9.59 21.56
N LYS A 209 -19.30 9.71 20.39
CA LYS A 209 -19.72 8.55 19.60
C LYS A 209 -18.70 8.14 18.54
N MET A 210 -17.77 9.02 18.13
CA MET A 210 -16.64 8.61 17.28
C MET A 210 -15.52 9.65 17.25
N VAL A 211 -14.34 9.21 17.68
CA VAL A 211 -13.06 9.84 17.34
C VAL A 211 -12.36 8.84 16.42
N LEU A 212 -12.36 9.11 15.11
CA LEU A 212 -11.58 8.30 14.16
C LEU A 212 -10.16 8.85 14.00
N SER A 213 -10.00 10.18 14.05
CA SER A 213 -8.70 10.86 14.05
C SER A 213 -8.88 12.32 14.52
N ASP A 214 -8.25 12.70 15.63
CA ASP A 214 -8.38 14.05 16.21
C ASP A 214 -7.75 15.17 15.37
N ASP A 215 -6.83 14.80 14.48
CA ASP A 215 -5.98 15.72 13.71
C ASP A 215 -6.35 15.81 12.22
N LEU A 216 -7.41 15.14 11.78
CA LEU A 216 -7.76 15.08 10.36
C LEU A 216 -8.58 16.29 9.90
N THR A 217 -8.05 16.99 8.90
CA THR A 217 -8.72 18.13 8.26
C THR A 217 -9.29 17.76 6.89
N LEU A 218 -10.37 18.42 6.46
CA LEU A 218 -10.97 18.21 5.13
C LEU A 218 -9.95 18.44 3.98
N PRO A 219 -9.08 19.46 4.01
CA PRO A 219 -8.03 19.62 3.00
C PRO A 219 -7.10 18.42 2.90
N THR A 220 -6.75 17.78 4.03
CA THR A 220 -5.91 16.57 4.02
C THR A 220 -6.60 15.42 3.28
N VAL A 221 -7.90 15.22 3.52
CA VAL A 221 -8.68 14.19 2.82
C VAL A 221 -8.77 14.47 1.32
N GLN A 222 -9.01 15.73 0.95
CA GLN A 222 -9.05 16.16 -0.45
C GLN A 222 -7.69 15.96 -1.15
N ASN A 223 -6.58 16.25 -0.47
CA ASN A 223 -5.24 16.01 -0.99
C ASN A 223 -4.99 14.51 -1.21
N ILE A 224 -5.39 13.64 -0.27
CA ILE A 224 -5.28 12.19 -0.43
C ILE A 224 -6.06 11.71 -1.65
N ILE A 225 -7.29 12.21 -1.85
CA ILE A 225 -8.09 11.87 -3.03
C ILE A 225 -7.43 12.37 -4.31
N SER A 226 -6.97 13.62 -4.31
CA SER A 226 -6.27 14.21 -5.46
C SER A 226 -5.05 13.38 -5.84
N ASP A 227 -4.19 13.05 -4.87
CA ASP A 227 -3.00 12.22 -5.09
C ASP A 227 -3.39 10.85 -5.64
N LEU A 228 -4.43 10.21 -5.10
CA LEU A 228 -4.93 8.94 -5.63
C LEU A 228 -5.44 9.07 -7.08
N MET A 229 -6.14 10.15 -7.42
CA MET A 229 -6.57 10.42 -8.79
C MET A 229 -5.36 10.60 -9.74
N THR A 230 -4.32 11.30 -9.30
CA THR A 230 -3.09 11.44 -10.11
C THR A 230 -2.39 10.09 -10.36
N LEU A 231 -2.49 9.13 -9.43
CA LEU A 231 -1.94 7.79 -9.64
C LEU A 231 -2.67 7.03 -10.76
N TYR A 232 -3.99 7.19 -10.89
CA TYR A 232 -4.74 6.60 -12.00
C TYR A 232 -4.37 7.22 -13.35
N GLU A 233 -4.14 8.53 -13.39
CA GLU A 233 -3.62 9.20 -14.59
C GLU A 233 -2.24 8.67 -14.97
N MET A 234 -1.36 8.47 -13.98
CA MET A 234 -0.03 7.86 -14.20
C MET A 234 -0.12 6.42 -14.69
N GLU A 235 -1.05 5.62 -14.18
CA GLU A 235 -1.24 4.24 -14.63
C GLU A 235 -1.51 4.18 -16.14
N ILE A 236 -2.39 5.05 -16.65
CA ILE A 236 -2.71 5.17 -18.07
C ILE A 236 -1.43 5.47 -18.87
N LEU A 237 -0.60 6.40 -18.40
CA LEU A 237 0.65 6.81 -19.05
C LEU A 237 1.78 5.76 -18.99
N VAL A 238 1.70 4.80 -18.07
CA VAL A 238 2.66 3.69 -17.96
C VAL A 238 2.26 2.52 -18.86
N GLN A 239 0.96 2.40 -19.17
CA GLN A 239 0.40 1.37 -20.05
C GLN A 239 0.46 1.74 -21.54
N SER A 240 0.47 3.03 -21.88
CA SER A 240 0.72 3.56 -23.24
C SER A 240 2.19 3.45 -23.66
#